data_AF-A0A965X2S1-F1
#
_entry.id   AF-A0A965X2S1-F1
#
_cell.length_a   1.000
_cell.length_b   1.000
_cell.length_c   1.000
_cell.angle_alpha   90.00
_cell.angle_beta   90.00
_cell.angle_gamma   90.00
#
_symmetry.space_group_name_H-M   'P 1'
#
loop_
_entity.id
_entity.type
_entity.pdbx_description
1 polymer ?
#
loop_
_entity_poly.entity_id
_entity_poly.type
_entity_poly.pdbx_seq_one_letter_code
_entity_poly.pdbx_strand_id
1 'polypeptide(L)'
;MGQTSAHWYFQGGVYSYGGLVSDAKFGMHLDEEPAVKLATLWQDMVFKDKTAMPSNSHNDFLNKQVAMVFGSTGSMGNLLSRADFEVIPAFLPKGTQNLVPVGGSVLALTSNDKYRQQAAWDFIKYMTSPDANAEIVIRTGYMPVSKEAKNHPSIVQYFKENPVRAVAIEQLDYTRPQASVISLAKGTEILRQMIEKLLIGNQDVMKVMKETNADLLKEYNESFK
;
A
#
# COMPACT_ATOMS: atom_id res chain seq x y z
N MET A 1 2.62 -11.63 6.51
CA MET A 1 2.49 -10.18 6.20
C MET A 1 3.88 -9.56 6.06
N GLY A 2 4.19 -8.91 4.92
CA GLY A 2 5.50 -8.30 4.62
C GLY A 2 5.90 -7.18 5.58
N GLN A 3 6.94 -7.28 6.44
CA GLN A 3 7.20 -6.25 7.47
C GLN A 3 7.56 -4.87 6.89
N THR A 4 8.23 -4.82 5.74
CA THR A 4 8.57 -3.57 5.02
C THR A 4 7.33 -2.78 4.56
N SER A 5 6.29 -3.48 4.12
CA SER A 5 5.07 -2.87 3.55
C SER A 5 3.83 -3.07 4.42
N ALA A 6 3.96 -3.72 5.58
CA ALA A 6 2.83 -4.03 6.45
C ALA A 6 2.12 -2.78 6.96
N HIS A 7 2.86 -1.68 7.20
CA HIS A 7 2.26 -0.38 7.51
C HIS A 7 1.30 0.14 6.43
N TRP A 8 1.56 -0.16 5.15
CA TRP A 8 0.70 0.22 4.03
C TRP A 8 -0.57 -0.64 3.98
N TYR A 9 -0.44 -1.96 4.16
CA TYR A 9 -1.62 -2.84 4.26
C TYR A 9 -2.44 -2.56 5.53
N PHE A 10 -1.78 -2.15 6.61
CA PHE A 10 -2.42 -1.77 7.86
C PHE A 10 -3.34 -0.55 7.66
N GLN A 11 -2.86 0.48 6.95
CA GLN A 11 -3.71 1.61 6.54
C GLN A 11 -4.99 1.13 5.83
N GLY A 12 -4.86 0.20 4.87
CA GLY A 12 -6.02 -0.39 4.19
C GLY A 12 -6.99 -1.10 5.13
N GLY A 13 -6.47 -1.91 6.04
CA GLY A 13 -7.31 -2.53 7.07
C GLY A 13 -8.05 -1.50 7.92
N VAL A 14 -7.38 -0.42 8.36
CA VAL A 14 -8.00 0.62 9.19
C VAL A 14 -9.10 1.33 8.42
N TYR A 15 -8.83 1.67 7.16
CA TYR A 15 -9.81 2.30 6.28
C TYR A 15 -11.02 1.41 6.02
N SER A 16 -10.81 0.10 5.91
CA SER A 16 -11.90 -0.86 5.72
C SER A 16 -12.88 -0.92 6.91
N TYR A 17 -12.46 -0.45 8.10
CA TYR A 17 -13.30 -0.31 9.29
C TYR A 17 -13.79 1.12 9.54
N GLY A 18 -13.58 2.05 8.60
CA GLY A 18 -14.01 3.44 8.73
C GLY A 18 -13.06 4.34 9.54
N GLY A 19 -11.90 3.83 9.96
CA GLY A 19 -10.91 4.59 10.72
C GLY A 19 -9.92 5.37 9.86
N LEU A 20 -9.00 6.05 10.55
CA LEU A 20 -7.85 6.74 9.98
C LEU A 20 -6.56 6.34 10.72
N VAL A 21 -5.42 6.38 10.03
CA VAL A 21 -4.11 6.42 10.68
C VAL A 21 -3.78 7.88 11.03
N SER A 22 -3.92 8.77 10.04
CA SER A 22 -3.95 10.21 10.25
C SER A 22 -4.93 10.88 9.28
N ASP A 23 -5.40 12.08 9.63
CA ASP A 23 -6.21 12.93 8.76
C ASP A 23 -5.36 13.88 7.88
N ALA A 24 -6.01 14.68 7.04
CA ALA A 24 -5.37 15.66 6.14
C ALA A 24 -4.66 16.82 6.87
N LYS A 25 -4.97 17.04 8.15
CA LYS A 25 -4.39 18.07 9.03
C LYS A 25 -3.34 17.49 9.98
N PHE A 26 -2.90 16.26 9.75
CA PHE A 26 -1.99 15.52 10.63
C PHE A 26 -2.56 15.29 12.05
N GLY A 27 -3.87 15.17 12.19
CA GLY A 27 -4.50 14.53 13.35
C GLY A 27 -4.20 13.04 13.35
N MET A 28 -3.68 12.49 14.45
CA MET A 28 -3.30 11.08 14.57
C MET A 28 -4.44 10.29 15.23
N HIS A 29 -4.79 9.14 14.65
CA HIS A 29 -6.01 8.39 15.02
C HIS A 29 -5.73 6.91 15.36
N LEU A 30 -4.47 6.53 15.62
CA LEU A 30 -4.11 5.13 15.86
C LEU A 30 -4.68 4.56 17.16
N ASP A 31 -4.97 5.40 18.15
CA ASP A 31 -5.55 4.98 19.43
C ASP A 31 -7.10 4.97 19.44
N GLU A 32 -7.72 5.17 18.28
CA GLU A 32 -9.17 5.06 18.08
C GLU A 32 -9.60 3.61 17.77
N GLU A 33 -10.88 3.30 18.04
CA GLU A 33 -11.43 1.93 17.99
C GLU A 33 -11.13 1.17 16.69
N PRO A 34 -11.29 1.74 15.48
CA PRO A 34 -11.01 1.00 14.25
C PRO A 34 -9.54 0.55 14.12
N ALA A 35 -8.60 1.41 14.50
CA ALA A 35 -7.17 1.13 14.39
C ALA A 35 -6.71 0.12 15.45
N VAL A 36 -7.16 0.31 16.69
CA VAL A 36 -6.91 -0.61 17.80
C VAL A 36 -7.46 -1.99 17.50
N LYS A 37 -8.71 -2.08 17.04
CA LYS A 37 -9.36 -3.35 16.70
C LYS A 37 -8.61 -4.13 15.63
N LEU A 38 -8.16 -3.45 14.58
CA LEU A 38 -7.34 -4.08 13.55
C LEU A 38 -5.99 -4.56 14.09
N ALA A 39 -5.32 -3.72 14.89
CA ALA A 39 -4.03 -4.07 15.50
C ALA A 39 -4.15 -5.29 16.42
N THR A 40 -5.20 -5.34 17.26
CA THR A 40 -5.53 -6.50 18.08
C THR A 40 -5.82 -7.73 17.22
N LEU A 41 -6.64 -7.61 16.17
CA LEU A 41 -6.91 -8.73 15.25
C LEU A 41 -5.62 -9.28 14.64
N TRP A 42 -4.75 -8.43 14.11
CA TRP A 42 -3.50 -8.88 13.49
C TRP A 42 -2.53 -9.50 14.49
N GLN A 43 -2.44 -8.95 15.71
CA GLN A 43 -1.63 -9.52 16.79
C GLN A 43 -2.17 -10.88 17.23
N ASP A 44 -3.50 -11.01 17.39
CA ASP A 44 -4.15 -12.25 17.78
C ASP A 44 -3.97 -13.35 16.72
N MET A 45 -4.08 -13.00 15.42
CA MET A 45 -3.78 -13.93 14.33
C MET A 45 -2.35 -14.49 14.38
N VAL A 46 -1.39 -13.71 14.89
CA VAL A 46 0.01 -14.14 15.02
C VAL A 46 0.25 -14.94 16.30
N PHE A 47 -0.17 -14.42 17.45
CA PHE A 47 0.25 -14.96 18.76
C PHE A 47 -0.79 -15.85 19.44
N LYS A 48 -2.09 -15.67 19.17
CA LYS A 48 -3.17 -16.46 19.77
C LYS A 48 -3.66 -17.54 18.83
N ASP A 49 -4.17 -17.14 17.66
CA ASP A 49 -4.83 -18.05 16.71
C ASP A 49 -3.80 -18.81 15.87
N LYS A 50 -2.60 -18.26 15.72
CA LYS A 50 -1.50 -18.83 14.90
C LYS A 50 -1.92 -19.07 13.45
N THR A 51 -2.78 -18.22 12.92
CA THR A 51 -3.28 -18.25 11.53
C THR A 51 -2.51 -17.31 10.60
N ALA A 52 -1.66 -16.44 11.14
CA ALA A 52 -0.79 -15.57 10.38
C ALA A 52 0.64 -15.62 10.90
N MET A 53 1.59 -15.34 10.01
CA MET A 53 2.99 -15.12 10.38
C MET A 53 3.50 -13.80 9.79
N PRO A 54 4.30 -13.03 10.55
CA PRO A 54 5.12 -11.96 10.00
C PRO A 54 6.12 -12.56 9.01
N SER A 55 6.28 -11.95 7.85
CA SER A 55 7.17 -12.41 6.80
C SER A 55 7.84 -11.22 6.13
N ASN A 56 8.98 -11.42 5.49
CA ASN A 56 9.66 -10.37 4.72
C ASN A 56 9.71 -10.64 3.22
N SER A 57 9.05 -11.70 2.76
CA SER A 57 9.06 -12.03 1.33
C SER A 57 7.80 -12.80 0.90
N HIS A 58 7.56 -12.84 -0.41
CA HIS A 58 6.56 -13.73 -1.00
C HIS A 58 7.00 -15.21 -1.03
N ASN A 59 8.21 -15.55 -0.57
CA ASN A 59 8.70 -16.91 -0.63
C ASN A 59 7.88 -17.86 0.26
N ASP A 60 7.34 -17.41 1.39
CA ASP A 60 6.51 -18.28 2.24
C ASP A 60 5.25 -18.74 1.51
N PHE A 61 4.69 -17.88 0.64
CA PHE A 61 3.56 -18.24 -0.22
C PHE A 61 4.00 -19.22 -1.31
N LEU A 62 5.10 -18.92 -2.01
CA LEU A 62 5.65 -19.79 -3.06
C LEU A 62 6.10 -21.17 -2.54
N ASN A 63 6.56 -21.23 -1.29
CA ASN A 63 6.94 -22.45 -0.59
C ASN A 63 5.75 -23.15 0.08
N LYS A 64 4.51 -22.70 -0.16
CA LYS A 64 3.27 -23.29 0.35
C LYS A 64 3.15 -23.28 1.89
N GLN A 65 3.83 -22.34 2.55
CA GLN A 65 3.79 -22.16 4.01
C GLN A 65 2.62 -21.28 4.46
N VAL A 66 2.12 -20.41 3.57
CA VAL A 66 0.92 -19.60 3.79
C VAL A 66 -0.03 -19.71 2.61
N ALA A 67 -1.34 -19.70 2.89
CA ALA A 67 -2.38 -19.79 1.86
C ALA A 67 -2.72 -18.43 1.22
N MET A 68 -2.40 -17.32 1.89
CA MET A 68 -2.70 -15.96 1.43
C MET A 68 -1.53 -15.03 1.70
N VAL A 69 -1.33 -14.05 0.82
CA VAL A 69 -0.35 -12.99 1.02
C VAL A 69 -0.87 -11.66 0.49
N PHE A 70 -0.51 -10.58 1.18
CA PHE A 70 -0.72 -9.22 0.66
C PHE A 70 0.52 -8.80 -0.14
N GLY A 71 0.28 -8.24 -1.33
CA GLY A 71 1.33 -7.84 -2.26
C GLY A 71 0.95 -6.57 -3.01
N SER A 72 1.97 -5.83 -3.47
CA SER A 72 1.77 -4.80 -4.49
C SER A 72 1.30 -5.47 -5.78
N THR A 73 0.43 -4.82 -6.55
CA THR A 73 0.02 -5.33 -7.86
C THR A 73 1.20 -5.46 -8.82
N GLY A 74 2.26 -4.68 -8.64
CA GLY A 74 3.53 -4.84 -9.37
C GLY A 74 4.28 -6.14 -9.04
N SER A 75 3.97 -6.82 -7.93
CA SER A 75 4.53 -8.14 -7.60
C SER A 75 3.73 -9.31 -8.18
N MET A 76 2.52 -9.05 -8.68
CA MET A 76 1.61 -10.08 -9.20
C MET A 76 2.23 -10.85 -10.37
N GLY A 77 2.90 -10.16 -11.31
CA GLY A 77 3.57 -10.83 -12.43
C GLY A 77 4.64 -11.84 -11.97
N ASN A 78 5.46 -11.46 -10.97
CA ASN A 78 6.47 -12.35 -10.41
C ASN A 78 5.83 -13.56 -9.70
N LEU A 79 4.82 -13.32 -8.87
CA LEU A 79 4.08 -14.36 -8.16
C LEU A 79 3.46 -15.39 -9.12
N LEU A 80 2.71 -14.92 -10.12
CA LEU A 80 2.05 -15.77 -11.11
C LEU A 80 3.06 -16.58 -11.93
N SER A 81 4.23 -16.01 -12.25
CA SER A 81 5.27 -16.70 -13.03
C SER A 81 6.04 -17.77 -12.25
N ARG A 82 6.09 -17.68 -10.92
CA ARG A 82 6.92 -18.53 -10.06
C ARG A 82 6.13 -19.60 -9.31
N ALA A 83 4.84 -19.41 -9.13
CA ALA A 83 3.99 -20.39 -8.46
C ALA A 83 3.82 -21.62 -9.35
N ASP A 84 3.98 -22.82 -8.76
CA ASP A 84 3.67 -24.11 -9.39
C ASP A 84 2.24 -24.58 -9.06
N PHE A 85 1.40 -23.65 -8.56
CA PHE A 85 0.02 -23.86 -8.16
C PHE A 85 -0.85 -22.69 -8.63
N GLU A 86 -2.17 -22.87 -8.62
CA GLU A 86 -3.11 -21.82 -9.00
C GLU A 86 -3.09 -20.67 -7.98
N VAL A 87 -2.86 -19.45 -8.47
CA VAL A 87 -2.86 -18.23 -7.67
C VAL A 87 -4.01 -17.35 -8.13
N ILE A 88 -4.90 -17.01 -7.21
CA ILE A 88 -6.10 -16.20 -7.47
C ILE A 88 -5.91 -14.82 -6.82
N PRO A 89 -5.77 -13.74 -7.61
CA PRO A 89 -5.85 -12.38 -7.11
C PRO A 89 -7.27 -12.07 -6.61
N ALA A 90 -7.37 -11.36 -5.49
CA ALA A 90 -8.64 -10.93 -4.91
C ALA A 90 -8.51 -9.51 -4.36
N PHE A 91 -9.65 -8.85 -4.14
CA PHE A 91 -9.65 -7.59 -3.38
C PHE A 91 -9.11 -7.84 -1.97
N LEU A 92 -8.47 -6.82 -1.41
CA LEU A 92 -8.14 -6.80 0.01
C LEU A 92 -9.43 -7.00 0.83
N PRO A 93 -9.36 -7.75 1.95
CA PRO A 93 -10.50 -7.99 2.81
C PRO A 93 -11.15 -6.67 3.26
N LYS A 94 -12.48 -6.63 3.23
CA LYS A 94 -13.25 -5.49 3.71
C LYS A 94 -13.71 -5.70 5.15
N GLY A 95 -13.75 -4.61 5.91
CA GLY A 95 -14.48 -4.53 7.17
C GLY A 95 -15.92 -4.09 6.91
N THR A 96 -16.27 -2.90 7.39
CA THR A 96 -17.57 -2.24 7.14
C THR A 96 -17.66 -1.61 5.75
N GLN A 97 -16.51 -1.35 5.10
CA GLN A 97 -16.45 -0.74 3.77
C GLN A 97 -15.25 -1.25 2.95
N ASN A 98 -15.38 -1.17 1.62
CA ASN A 98 -14.27 -1.40 0.69
C ASN A 98 -13.48 -0.10 0.56
N LEU A 99 -12.30 -0.03 1.17
CA LEU A 99 -11.41 1.12 1.03
C LEU A 99 -9.95 0.70 1.20
N VAL A 100 -9.12 1.02 0.20
CA VAL A 100 -7.68 0.66 0.20
C VAL A 100 -6.79 1.85 -0.16
N PRO A 101 -5.58 1.97 0.40
CA PRO A 101 -4.65 3.01 0.02
C PRO A 101 -4.08 2.77 -1.37
N VAL A 102 -3.89 3.84 -2.13
CA VAL A 102 -3.00 3.81 -3.30
C VAL A 102 -1.54 3.80 -2.87
N GLY A 103 -0.68 3.14 -3.65
CA GLY A 103 0.77 3.13 -3.47
C GLY A 103 1.48 3.32 -4.80
N GLY A 104 2.81 3.25 -4.79
CA GLY A 104 3.64 3.36 -5.99
C GLY A 104 4.71 4.42 -5.86
N SER A 105 5.10 4.99 -7.00
CA SER A 105 6.16 6.00 -7.09
C SER A 105 5.68 7.20 -7.91
N VAL A 106 6.33 8.34 -7.69
CA VAL A 106 6.05 9.59 -8.41
C VAL A 106 7.29 10.04 -9.17
N LEU A 107 7.09 10.73 -10.30
CA LEU A 107 8.13 11.51 -10.94
C LEU A 107 8.13 12.92 -10.33
N ALA A 108 9.26 13.34 -9.79
CA ALA A 108 9.41 14.64 -9.14
C ALA A 108 10.44 15.51 -9.88
N LEU A 109 10.15 16.80 -9.97
CA LEU A 109 11.06 17.82 -10.50
C LEU A 109 11.68 18.58 -9.33
N THR A 110 13.01 18.53 -9.21
CA THR A 110 13.75 19.13 -8.09
C THR A 110 14.77 20.19 -8.53
N SER A 111 15.02 20.30 -9.84
CA SER A 111 15.98 21.28 -10.35
C SER A 111 15.47 22.70 -10.20
N ASN A 112 16.35 23.64 -9.86
CA ASN A 112 16.07 25.08 -9.87
C ASN A 112 16.52 25.75 -11.19
N ASP A 113 17.13 25.01 -12.12
CA ASP A 113 17.54 25.51 -13.42
C ASP A 113 16.39 25.43 -14.43
N LYS A 114 16.00 26.55 -15.02
CA LYS A 114 14.82 26.64 -15.89
C LYS A 114 14.90 25.73 -17.11
N TYR A 115 16.09 25.56 -17.70
CA TYR A 115 16.27 24.69 -18.86
C TYR A 115 16.05 23.22 -18.49
N ARG A 116 16.66 22.77 -17.38
CA ARG A 116 16.45 21.42 -16.85
C ARG A 116 15.02 21.18 -16.40
N GLN A 117 14.36 22.18 -15.82
CA GLN A 117 12.94 22.09 -15.45
C GLN A 117 12.06 21.82 -16.68
N GLN A 118 12.27 22.57 -17.77
CA GLN A 118 11.52 22.38 -19.01
C GLN A 118 11.74 20.98 -19.59
N ALA A 119 12.99 20.53 -19.70
CA ALA A 119 13.31 19.20 -20.21
C ALA A 119 12.71 18.08 -19.33
N ALA A 120 12.81 18.21 -18.00
CA ALA A 120 12.21 17.26 -17.06
C ALA A 120 10.68 17.25 -17.18
N TRP A 121 10.05 18.40 -17.41
CA TRP A 121 8.61 18.49 -17.61
C TRP A 121 8.15 17.81 -18.91
N ASP A 122 8.89 17.99 -19.99
CA ASP A 122 8.61 17.30 -21.26
C ASP A 122 8.75 15.78 -21.13
N PHE A 123 9.75 15.31 -20.37
CA PHE A 123 9.88 13.89 -20.04
C PHE A 123 8.72 13.36 -19.18
N ILE A 124 8.31 14.11 -18.14
CA ILE A 124 7.17 13.71 -17.28
C ILE A 124 5.89 13.61 -18.11
N LYS A 125 5.60 14.58 -18.98
CA LYS A 125 4.45 14.54 -19.90
C LYS A 125 4.51 13.33 -20.83
N TYR A 126 5.67 13.00 -21.37
CA TYR A 126 5.84 11.81 -22.20
C TYR A 126 5.55 10.53 -21.40
N MET A 127 6.20 10.34 -20.25
CA MET A 127 6.05 9.15 -19.40
C MET A 127 4.63 8.96 -18.86
N THR A 128 3.87 10.05 -18.72
CA THR A 128 2.47 10.04 -18.27
C THR A 128 1.47 10.14 -19.41
N SER A 129 1.92 10.17 -20.67
CA SER A 129 1.04 10.11 -21.83
C SER A 129 0.31 8.75 -21.89
N PRO A 130 -0.88 8.69 -22.52
CA PRO A 130 -1.63 7.43 -22.64
C PRO A 130 -0.81 6.29 -23.24
N ASP A 131 -0.02 6.56 -24.29
CA ASP A 131 0.77 5.54 -24.99
C ASP A 131 1.92 5.00 -24.13
N ALA A 132 2.72 5.89 -23.55
CA ALA A 132 3.85 5.48 -22.70
C ALA A 132 3.37 4.81 -21.41
N ASN A 133 2.29 5.32 -20.80
CA ASN A 133 1.73 4.69 -19.62
C ASN A 133 1.12 3.33 -19.93
N ALA A 134 0.50 3.14 -21.11
CA ALA A 134 0.01 1.83 -21.53
C ALA A 134 1.13 0.78 -21.61
N GLU A 135 2.30 1.16 -22.14
CA GLU A 135 3.47 0.27 -22.15
C GLU A 135 3.91 -0.10 -20.72
N ILE A 136 3.96 0.88 -19.80
CA ILE A 136 4.32 0.64 -18.40
C ILE A 136 3.34 -0.33 -17.75
N VAL A 137 2.03 -0.11 -17.88
CA VAL A 137 0.97 -0.96 -17.32
C VAL A 137 1.12 -2.40 -17.79
N ILE A 138 1.27 -2.61 -19.10
CA ILE A 138 1.36 -3.94 -19.70
C ILE A 138 2.64 -4.67 -19.26
N ARG A 139 3.78 -3.97 -19.24
CA ARG A 139 5.06 -4.59 -18.90
C ARG A 139 5.21 -4.92 -17.42
N THR A 140 4.62 -4.11 -16.55
CA THR A 140 4.93 -4.15 -15.12
C THR A 140 3.79 -4.60 -14.23
N GLY A 141 2.53 -4.49 -14.69
CA GLY A 141 1.35 -4.65 -13.83
C GLY A 141 1.08 -3.47 -12.90
N TYR A 142 1.76 -2.32 -13.08
CA TYR A 142 1.36 -1.05 -12.49
C TYR A 142 0.02 -0.58 -13.07
N MET A 143 -0.56 0.44 -12.42
CA MET A 143 -1.88 0.97 -12.74
C MET A 143 -1.82 2.06 -13.80
N PRO A 144 -2.88 2.22 -14.63
CA PRO A 144 -3.02 3.38 -15.48
C PRO A 144 -3.13 4.64 -14.63
N VAL A 145 -2.41 5.70 -15.03
CA VAL A 145 -2.33 6.97 -14.25
C VAL A 145 -3.39 8.00 -14.67
N SER A 146 -4.14 7.73 -15.73
CA SER A 146 -5.22 8.59 -16.23
C SER A 146 -6.40 7.76 -16.77
N LYS A 147 -7.56 8.41 -16.96
CA LYS A 147 -8.74 7.77 -17.56
C LYS A 147 -8.48 7.41 -19.02
N GLU A 148 -7.77 8.28 -19.72
CA GLU A 148 -7.34 8.09 -21.11
C GLU A 148 -6.43 6.86 -21.22
N ALA A 149 -5.46 6.70 -20.33
CA ALA A 149 -4.62 5.51 -20.27
C ALA A 149 -5.45 4.26 -19.92
N LYS A 150 -6.34 4.32 -18.91
CA LYS A 150 -7.21 3.19 -18.54
C LYS A 150 -8.04 2.68 -19.73
N ASN A 151 -8.50 3.59 -20.59
CA ASN A 151 -9.31 3.27 -21.77
C ASN A 151 -8.48 3.04 -23.04
N HIS A 152 -7.14 3.06 -22.95
CA HIS A 152 -6.27 2.83 -24.09
C HIS A 152 -6.51 1.41 -24.67
N PRO A 153 -6.66 1.25 -26.01
CA PRO A 153 -7.02 -0.04 -26.60
C PRO A 153 -6.11 -1.20 -26.21
N SER A 154 -4.81 -0.96 -26.09
CA SER A 154 -3.85 -2.00 -25.67
C SER A 154 -4.03 -2.43 -24.21
N ILE A 155 -4.38 -1.50 -23.31
CA ILE A 155 -4.68 -1.83 -21.90
C ILE A 155 -5.96 -2.65 -21.82
N VAL A 156 -7.02 -2.21 -22.52
CA VAL A 156 -8.31 -2.91 -22.56
C VAL A 156 -8.14 -4.33 -23.10
N GLN A 157 -7.40 -4.50 -24.19
CA GLN A 157 -7.13 -5.82 -24.75
C GLN A 157 -6.31 -6.69 -23.80
N TYR A 158 -5.25 -6.13 -23.21
CA TYR A 158 -4.39 -6.84 -22.27
C TYR A 158 -5.17 -7.39 -21.07
N PHE A 159 -6.09 -6.63 -20.48
CA PHE A 159 -6.89 -7.12 -19.35
C PHE A 159 -7.96 -8.14 -19.76
N LYS A 160 -8.47 -8.09 -20.99
CA LYS A 160 -9.32 -9.16 -21.53
C LYS A 160 -8.56 -10.49 -21.66
N GLU A 161 -7.30 -10.43 -22.10
CA GLU A 161 -6.42 -11.60 -22.24
C GLU A 161 -5.86 -12.07 -20.89
N ASN A 162 -5.79 -11.19 -19.90
CA ASN A 162 -5.25 -11.45 -18.57
C ASN A 162 -6.28 -11.11 -17.49
N PRO A 163 -7.43 -11.83 -17.42
CA PRO A 163 -8.55 -11.48 -16.52
C PRO A 163 -8.14 -11.47 -15.04
N VAL A 164 -7.20 -12.33 -14.64
CA VAL A 164 -6.66 -12.32 -13.27
C VAL A 164 -6.00 -11.00 -12.89
N ARG A 165 -5.50 -10.23 -13.86
CA ARG A 165 -4.89 -8.91 -13.63
C ARG A 165 -5.93 -7.78 -13.57
N ALA A 166 -7.16 -8.01 -14.04
CA ALA A 166 -8.22 -7.00 -14.03
C ALA A 166 -8.69 -6.67 -12.61
N VAL A 167 -8.60 -7.61 -11.67
CA VAL A 167 -8.95 -7.42 -10.24
C VAL A 167 -8.26 -6.19 -9.64
N ALA A 168 -7.00 -5.96 -10.00
CA ALA A 168 -6.23 -4.80 -9.56
C ALA A 168 -6.86 -3.47 -10.03
N ILE A 169 -7.32 -3.43 -11.29
CA ILE A 169 -7.96 -2.25 -11.90
C ILE A 169 -9.35 -2.02 -11.33
N GLU A 170 -10.11 -3.09 -11.11
CA GLU A 170 -11.44 -3.02 -10.51
C GLU A 170 -11.38 -2.48 -9.06
N GLN A 171 -10.30 -2.80 -8.32
CA GLN A 171 -10.12 -2.28 -6.97
C GLN A 171 -9.83 -0.76 -6.93
N LEU A 172 -9.42 -0.15 -8.05
CA LEU A 172 -9.17 1.30 -8.11
C LEU A 172 -10.41 2.14 -7.76
N ASP A 173 -11.61 1.61 -8.02
CA ASP A 173 -12.87 2.28 -7.70
C ASP A 173 -13.14 2.39 -6.18
N TYR A 174 -12.33 1.69 -5.36
CA TYR A 174 -12.43 1.63 -3.90
C TYR A 174 -11.17 2.20 -3.21
N THR A 175 -10.50 3.14 -3.86
CA THR A 175 -9.23 3.68 -3.36
C THR A 175 -9.38 5.00 -2.61
N ARG A 176 -8.38 5.28 -1.78
CA ARG A 176 -8.15 6.60 -1.18
C ARG A 176 -6.67 6.93 -1.05
N PRO A 177 -6.32 8.21 -0.82
CA PRO A 177 -4.97 8.59 -0.43
C PRO A 177 -4.51 7.87 0.84
N GLN A 178 -3.21 7.66 0.93
CA GLN A 178 -2.54 7.25 2.17
C GLN A 178 -2.70 8.32 3.26
N ALA A 179 -2.40 7.93 4.49
CA ALA A 179 -2.40 8.83 5.63
C ALA A 179 -1.33 9.92 5.46
N SER A 180 -1.67 11.16 5.81
CA SER A 180 -0.77 12.31 5.66
C SER A 180 0.58 12.11 6.35
N VAL A 181 0.63 11.36 7.45
CA VAL A 181 1.89 11.03 8.14
C VAL A 181 2.94 10.39 7.24
N ILE A 182 2.56 9.73 6.15
CA ILE A 182 3.52 9.13 5.19
C ILE A 182 4.38 10.21 4.51
N SER A 183 3.92 11.47 4.45
CA SER A 183 4.70 12.58 3.91
C SER A 183 5.73 13.15 4.89
N LEU A 184 5.72 12.72 6.16
CA LEU A 184 6.75 13.08 7.13
C LEU A 184 8.03 12.31 6.84
N ALA A 185 9.19 12.92 7.06
CA ALA A 185 10.48 12.32 6.73
C ALA A 185 10.68 10.95 7.41
N LYS A 186 10.26 10.83 8.68
CA LYS A 186 10.29 9.56 9.43
C LYS A 186 8.94 8.85 9.54
N GLY A 187 7.86 9.36 8.96
CA GLY A 187 6.51 8.85 9.20
C GLY A 187 6.32 7.38 8.80
N THR A 188 6.86 6.99 7.65
CA THR A 188 6.86 5.58 7.21
C THR A 188 7.64 4.68 8.19
N GLU A 189 8.80 5.14 8.65
CA GLU A 189 9.66 4.37 9.56
C GLU A 189 9.00 4.19 10.93
N ILE A 190 8.38 5.24 11.48
CA ILE A 190 7.63 5.18 12.74
C ILE A 190 6.50 4.15 12.65
N LEU A 191 5.73 4.12 11.55
CA LEU A 191 4.67 3.13 11.35
C LEU A 191 5.22 1.71 11.14
N ARG A 192 6.41 1.54 10.56
CA ARG A 192 7.04 0.22 10.45
C ARG A 192 7.44 -0.31 11.83
N GLN A 193 8.05 0.53 12.66
CA GLN A 193 8.40 0.18 14.04
C GLN A 193 7.16 -0.15 14.88
N MET A 194 6.05 0.56 14.68
CA MET A 194 4.75 0.20 15.28
C MET A 194 4.35 -1.25 14.93
N ILE A 195 4.39 -1.61 13.64
CA ILE A 195 4.06 -2.98 13.21
C ILE A 195 5.02 -4.02 13.81
N GLU A 196 6.31 -3.71 13.90
CA GLU A 196 7.30 -4.61 14.53
C GLU A 196 7.01 -4.81 16.03
N LYS A 197 6.74 -3.74 16.78
CA LYS A 197 6.34 -3.81 18.19
C LYS A 197 5.09 -4.69 18.37
N LEU A 198 4.12 -4.59 17.47
CA LEU A 198 2.87 -5.35 17.53
C LEU A 198 3.04 -6.82 17.13
N LEU A 199 3.63 -7.09 15.97
CA LEU A 199 3.62 -8.42 15.33
C LEU A 199 4.85 -9.27 15.63
N ILE A 200 5.92 -8.68 16.16
CA ILE A 200 7.13 -9.39 16.59
C ILE A 200 7.27 -9.27 18.11
N GLY A 201 7.17 -8.05 18.61
CA GLY A 201 7.35 -7.76 20.04
C GLY A 201 6.20 -8.19 20.93
N ASN A 202 5.03 -8.53 20.36
CA ASN A 202 3.79 -8.85 21.09
C ASN A 202 3.49 -7.84 22.22
N GLN A 203 3.75 -6.55 21.97
CA GLN A 203 3.57 -5.50 22.95
C GLN A 203 2.09 -5.10 23.06
N ASP A 204 1.72 -4.50 24.20
CA ASP A 204 0.35 -4.01 24.43
C ASP A 204 -0.11 -3.06 23.32
N VAL A 205 -1.23 -3.42 22.68
CA VAL A 205 -1.74 -2.70 21.49
C VAL A 205 -1.99 -1.23 21.81
N MET A 206 -2.79 -0.94 22.85
CA MET A 206 -3.17 0.44 23.18
C MET A 206 -1.96 1.30 23.50
N LYS A 207 -1.00 0.76 24.24
CA LYS A 207 0.26 1.44 24.55
C LYS A 207 1.05 1.75 23.28
N VAL A 208 1.25 0.77 22.40
CA VAL A 208 2.00 0.97 21.14
C VAL A 208 1.32 2.00 20.25
N MET A 209 -0.01 1.96 20.11
CA MET A 209 -0.75 2.93 19.28
C MET A 209 -0.60 4.36 19.82
N LYS A 210 -0.71 4.55 21.15
CA LYS A 210 -0.51 5.86 21.79
C LYS A 210 0.91 6.40 21.66
N GLU A 211 1.92 5.55 21.87
CA GLU A 211 3.33 5.91 21.66
C GLU A 211 3.55 6.33 20.20
N THR A 212 3.01 5.58 19.25
CA THR A 212 3.15 5.87 17.82
C THR A 212 2.49 7.20 17.45
N ASN A 213 1.30 7.50 17.97
CA ASN A 213 0.67 8.82 17.83
C ASN A 213 1.58 9.94 18.35
N ALA A 214 2.20 9.75 19.51
CA ALA A 214 3.10 10.75 20.11
C ALA A 214 4.37 10.95 19.27
N ASP A 215 4.97 9.87 18.76
CA ASP A 215 6.16 9.94 17.91
C ASP A 215 5.87 10.62 16.57
N LEU A 216 4.72 10.33 15.94
CA LEU A 216 4.28 10.99 14.71
C LEU A 216 3.99 12.48 14.93
N LEU A 217 3.37 12.82 16.05
CA LEU A 217 3.11 14.23 16.42
C LEU A 217 4.43 14.98 16.67
N LYS A 218 5.40 14.34 17.31
CA LYS A 218 6.74 14.91 17.51
C LYS A 218 7.42 15.18 16.17
N GLU A 219 7.48 14.19 15.28
CA GLU A 219 8.06 14.34 13.93
C GLU A 219 7.36 15.44 13.12
N TYR A 220 6.02 15.55 13.21
CA TYR A 220 5.28 16.63 12.57
C TYR A 220 5.72 18.01 13.09
N ASN A 221 5.83 18.17 14.40
CA ASN A 221 6.28 19.44 14.99
C ASN A 221 7.72 19.77 14.60
N GLU A 222 8.61 18.78 14.52
CA GLU A 222 10.00 18.99 14.10
C GLU A 222 10.14 19.32 12.59
N SER A 223 9.19 18.87 11.77
CA SER A 223 9.21 19.08 10.32
C SER A 223 8.59 20.40 9.86
N PHE A 224 7.58 20.89 10.59
CA PHE A 224 6.72 21.99 10.13
C PHE A 224 6.58 23.17 11.11
N LYS A 225 7.22 23.13 12.29
CA LYS A 225 7.32 24.27 13.21
C LYS A 225 8.78 24.61 13.46
#